data_AF-A0A9X2T067-F1
#
_entry.id   AF-A0A9X2T067-F1
#
_cell.length_a   1.000
_cell.length_b   1.000
_cell.length_c   1.000
_cell.angle_alpha   90.00
_cell.angle_beta   90.00
_cell.angle_gamma   90.00
#
_symmetry.space_group_name_H-M   'P 1'
#
loop_
_entity.id
_entity.type
_entity.pdbx_description
1 polymer ?
#
loop_
_entity_poly.entity_id
_entity_poly.type
_entity_poly.pdbx_seq_one_letter_code
_entity_poly.pdbx_strand_id
1 'polypeptide(L)'
;MKTTTLILIPLLFLTSLGFAQEADSARQDSVKTTNFTLFNTDVIVYKNADGTNTWEFVSKGDQYYEYQSKSKKSSNGLTLDIGINTWIGDDAAPVVKPWGSWNPAINYHYTYKPSKNFNLKSAIGVSWYNFKFEDRNLQALRSNGSLVFEEHPSGTGTKSKISASYANLTLIPTVQTSNGNFSFGVGPYAGYRLGGRGKFVYRDTSGNRAKEFQMGNMFAENFRYGIRAEITVADLTFYMNYDLNNTFQENKGPKLNTLSFGFVL
;
A
#
# COMPACT_ATOMS: atom_id res chain seq x y z
N MET A 1 29.95 11.40 -24.24
CA MET A 1 29.92 11.38 -22.76
C MET A 1 28.49 11.10 -22.34
N LYS A 2 28.23 9.92 -21.74
CA LYS A 2 26.88 9.49 -21.33
C LYS A 2 26.68 9.89 -19.86
N THR A 3 25.81 10.86 -19.61
CA THR A 3 25.43 11.29 -18.25
C THR A 3 24.31 10.39 -17.74
N THR A 4 24.65 9.46 -16.85
CA THR A 4 23.69 8.62 -16.12
C THR A 4 23.08 9.45 -14.99
N THR A 5 21.80 9.80 -15.11
CA THR A 5 21.06 10.49 -14.05
C THR A 5 20.56 9.47 -13.03
N LEU A 6 21.19 9.45 -11.84
CA LEU A 6 20.75 8.68 -10.68
C LEU A 6 19.52 9.36 -10.07
N ILE A 7 18.36 8.70 -10.05
CA ILE A 7 17.18 9.20 -9.35
C ILE A 7 17.22 8.65 -7.93
N LEU A 8 17.62 9.50 -6.98
CA LEU A 8 17.51 9.26 -5.55
C LEU A 8 16.02 9.30 -5.14
N ILE A 9 15.49 8.19 -4.63
CA ILE A 9 14.22 8.16 -3.91
C ILE A 9 14.52 8.57 -2.46
N PRO A 10 13.91 9.62 -1.90
CA PRO A 10 14.19 10.03 -0.54
C PRO A 10 13.60 8.98 0.41
N LEU A 11 14.48 8.18 1.01
CA LEU A 11 14.18 7.36 2.17
C LEU A 11 13.89 8.31 3.34
N LEU A 12 12.70 8.21 3.93
CA LEU A 12 12.31 8.95 5.13
C LEU A 12 13.27 8.59 6.27
N PHE A 13 14.24 9.45 6.55
CA PHE A 13 15.03 9.40 7.76
C PHE A 13 14.14 9.80 8.95
N LEU A 14 13.72 8.83 9.76
CA LEU A 14 13.36 9.11 11.15
C LEU A 14 14.66 9.34 11.91
N THR A 15 15.03 10.60 12.12
CA THR A 15 16.12 10.98 13.03
C THR A 15 15.63 10.83 14.47
N SER A 16 15.96 9.72 15.14
CA SER A 16 15.97 9.70 16.61
C SER A 16 17.37 10.06 17.09
N LEU A 17 17.52 11.29 17.59
CA LEU A 17 18.62 11.66 18.47
C LEU A 17 18.48 10.84 19.75
N GLY A 18 19.33 9.82 19.89
CA GLY A 18 19.52 9.06 21.11
C GLY A 18 20.99 8.69 21.19
N PHE A 19 21.68 9.19 22.21
CA PHE A 19 23.10 9.01 22.42
C PHE A 19 23.46 7.53 22.43
N ALA A 20 24.38 7.12 21.56
CA ALA A 20 25.07 5.85 21.68
C ALA A 20 26.09 5.97 22.83
N GLN A 21 25.78 5.35 23.96
CA GLN A 21 26.76 5.07 24.99
C GLN A 21 26.85 3.55 25.14
N GLU A 22 28.04 3.04 24.87
CA GLU A 22 28.44 1.65 24.95
C GLU A 22 28.35 1.18 26.41
N ALA A 23 27.55 0.14 26.68
CA ALA A 23 27.48 -0.53 27.97
C ALA A 23 27.15 -2.01 27.79
N ASP A 24 28.19 -2.77 27.47
CA ASP A 24 28.30 -4.20 27.76
C ASP A 24 28.20 -4.37 29.29
N SER A 25 26.99 -4.51 29.85
CA SER A 25 26.66 -5.07 31.19
C SER A 25 25.22 -4.71 31.62
N ALA A 26 24.19 -5.14 30.89
CA ALA A 26 22.80 -5.06 31.37
C ALA A 26 21.88 -6.03 30.60
N ARG A 27 22.17 -7.34 30.64
CA ARG A 27 21.30 -8.39 30.05
C ARG A 27 20.40 -9.09 31.06
N GLN A 28 20.36 -8.61 32.30
CA GLN A 28 19.57 -9.20 33.37
C GLN A 28 18.65 -8.10 33.90
N ASP A 29 17.34 -8.38 33.95
CA ASP A 29 16.24 -7.49 34.38
C ASP A 29 15.44 -6.75 33.28
N SER A 30 15.09 -7.44 32.19
CA SER A 30 13.96 -7.02 31.35
C SER A 30 12.64 -7.60 31.90
N VAL A 31 11.70 -6.72 32.24
CA VAL A 31 10.47 -7.07 32.98
C VAL A 31 9.32 -7.47 32.04
N LYS A 32 9.34 -7.00 30.79
CA LYS A 32 8.33 -7.34 29.77
C LYS A 32 8.85 -7.05 28.36
N THR A 33 8.63 -8.00 27.45
CA THR A 33 9.04 -7.89 26.04
C THR A 33 7.81 -7.74 25.15
N THR A 34 7.80 -6.72 24.30
CA THR A 34 6.80 -6.57 23.23
C THR A 34 7.49 -6.70 21.89
N ASN A 35 6.96 -7.57 21.03
CA ASN A 35 7.51 -7.78 19.69
C ASN A 35 6.44 -7.39 18.68
N PHE A 36 6.81 -6.57 17.70
CA PHE A 36 6.00 -6.34 16.51
C PHE A 36 6.92 -6.33 15.29
N THR A 37 6.38 -6.79 14.16
CA THR A 37 7.15 -6.83 12.91
C THR A 37 6.84 -5.58 12.09
N LEU A 38 7.88 -4.89 11.64
CA LEU A 38 7.80 -3.77 10.70
C LEU A 38 8.52 -4.18 9.42
N PHE A 39 7.76 -4.39 8.35
CA PHE A 39 8.28 -4.92 7.09
C PHE A 39 8.93 -6.30 7.28
N ASN A 40 10.22 -6.43 6.99
CA ASN A 40 11.02 -7.64 7.23
C ASN A 40 11.95 -7.53 8.47
N THR A 41 11.63 -6.63 9.39
CA THR A 41 12.41 -6.36 10.61
C THR A 41 11.55 -6.62 11.84
N ASP A 42 12.05 -7.45 12.75
CA ASP A 42 11.44 -7.59 14.07
C ASP A 42 11.91 -6.44 14.96
N VAL A 43 10.95 -5.71 15.54
CA VAL A 43 11.22 -4.67 16.53
C VAL A 43 10.88 -5.23 17.90
N ILE A 44 11.92 -5.36 18.74
CA ILE A 44 11.81 -5.86 20.11
C ILE A 44 11.94 -4.67 21.06
N VAL A 45 10.92 -4.47 21.88
CA VAL A 45 10.91 -3.43 22.92
C VAL A 45 11.07 -4.09 24.28
N TYR A 46 12.18 -3.80 24.94
CA TYR A 46 12.46 -4.22 26.31
C TYR A 46 12.08 -3.09 27.25
N LYS A 47 11.25 -3.41 28.25
CA LYS A 47 11.03 -2.52 29.38
C LYS A 47 12.01 -2.85 30.50
N ASN A 48 12.90 -1.92 30.78
CA ASN A 48 13.91 -2.03 31.82
C ASN A 48 13.26 -1.85 33.20
N ALA A 49 13.92 -2.37 34.24
CA ALA A 49 13.45 -2.25 35.62
C ALA A 49 13.32 -0.79 36.10
N ASP A 50 14.09 0.13 35.51
CA ASP A 50 14.03 1.58 35.76
C ASP A 50 12.86 2.29 35.03
N GLY A 51 12.06 1.56 34.26
CA GLY A 51 10.93 2.08 33.49
C GLY A 51 11.27 2.63 32.11
N THR A 52 12.55 2.63 31.70
CA THR A 52 12.98 3.03 30.36
C THR A 52 12.72 1.91 29.32
N ASN A 53 12.67 2.30 28.04
CA ASN A 53 12.44 1.37 26.92
C ASN A 53 13.70 1.27 26.04
N THR A 54 14.20 0.06 25.85
CA THR A 54 15.26 -0.25 24.88
C THR A 54 14.65 -0.82 23.61
N TRP A 55 15.08 -0.34 22.45
CA TRP A 55 14.56 -0.73 21.13
C TRP A 55 15.64 -1.49 20.37
N GLU A 56 15.35 -2.72 19.97
CA GLU A 56 16.24 -3.55 19.15
C GLU A 56 15.57 -3.82 17.80
N PHE A 57 16.30 -3.55 16.72
CA PHE A 57 15.86 -3.78 15.34
C PHE A 57 16.63 -4.98 14.78
N VAL A 58 15.93 -6.10 14.58
CA VAL A 58 16.54 -7.34 14.10
C VAL A 58 16.07 -7.59 12.66
N SER A 59 16.99 -7.41 11.71
CA SER A 59 16.75 -7.82 10.32
C SER A 59 16.83 -9.35 10.23
N LYS A 60 15.86 -10.01 9.58
CA LYS A 60 15.83 -11.49 9.49
C LYS A 60 17.08 -12.15 8.87
N GLY A 61 18.01 -11.36 8.30
CA GLY A 61 19.28 -11.85 7.76
C GLY A 61 20.40 -12.07 8.79
N ASP A 62 20.31 -11.50 9.99
CA ASP A 62 21.35 -11.61 11.01
C ASP A 62 21.07 -12.78 11.95
N GLN A 63 22.04 -13.69 12.05
CA GLN A 63 21.97 -14.94 12.79
C GLN A 63 21.68 -14.70 14.28
N TYR A 64 20.48 -15.08 14.74
CA TYR A 64 20.09 -15.12 16.15
C TYR A 64 20.36 -16.52 16.72
N TYR A 65 20.91 -16.61 17.94
CA TYR A 65 20.95 -17.86 18.69
C TYR A 65 19.53 -18.36 18.96
N GLU A 66 19.29 -19.63 18.66
CA GLU A 66 17.97 -20.27 18.64
C GLU A 66 17.42 -20.48 20.07
N TYR A 67 16.71 -19.48 20.60
CA TYR A 67 15.79 -19.70 21.71
C TYR A 67 14.54 -20.38 21.12
N GLN A 68 14.28 -21.63 21.50
CA GLN A 68 13.10 -22.42 21.11
C GLN A 68 11.81 -21.74 21.62
N SER A 69 11.37 -20.72 20.91
CA SER A 69 10.15 -19.97 21.18
C SER A 69 8.96 -20.82 20.76
N LYS A 70 8.08 -21.13 21.71
CA LYS A 70 6.79 -21.78 21.40
C LYS A 70 6.09 -21.00 20.28
N SER A 71 5.67 -21.72 19.24
CA SER A 71 4.87 -21.19 18.13
C SER A 71 3.77 -20.25 18.65
N LYS A 72 3.92 -18.94 18.42
CA LYS A 72 2.93 -17.95 18.85
C LYS A 72 1.65 -18.17 18.04
N LYS A 73 0.53 -18.35 18.73
CA LYS A 73 -0.81 -18.49 18.13
C LYS A 73 -1.32 -17.23 17.44
N SER A 74 -0.62 -16.10 17.61
CA SER A 74 -0.91 -14.85 16.91
C SER A 74 0.35 -14.03 16.65
N SER A 75 0.29 -13.19 15.62
CA SER A 75 1.30 -12.16 15.33
C SER A 75 0.60 -10.90 14.82
N ASN A 76 1.25 -9.75 14.99
CA ASN A 76 0.78 -8.49 14.43
C ASN A 76 1.96 -7.67 13.93
N GLY A 77 1.68 -6.69 13.07
CA GLY A 77 2.73 -5.89 12.48
C GLY A 77 2.23 -4.87 11.47
N LEU A 78 3.17 -4.10 10.95
CA LEU A 78 2.96 -3.15 9.88
C LEU A 78 3.53 -3.71 8.57
N THR A 79 2.77 -3.52 7.51
CA THR A 79 3.10 -3.97 6.15
C THR A 79 2.89 -2.83 5.17
N LEU A 80 3.74 -2.78 4.14
CA LEU A 80 3.61 -1.85 3.03
C LEU A 80 3.30 -2.64 1.76
N ASP A 81 2.10 -2.45 1.23
CA ASP A 81 1.77 -2.91 -0.12
C ASP A 81 2.37 -1.91 -1.12
N ILE A 82 3.10 -2.40 -2.12
CA ILE A 82 3.54 -1.62 -3.28
C ILE A 82 3.08 -2.33 -4.54
N GLY A 83 2.13 -1.71 -5.23
CA GLY A 83 1.61 -2.25 -6.48
C GLY A 83 1.25 -1.19 -7.51
N ILE A 84 0.48 -1.61 -8.49
CA ILE A 84 -0.13 -0.76 -9.51
C ILE A 84 -1.63 -1.02 -9.59
N ASN A 85 -2.36 -0.04 -10.13
CA ASN A 85 -3.79 -0.16 -10.42
C ASN A 85 -4.02 -0.14 -11.92
N THR A 86 -5.05 -0.86 -12.32
CA THR A 86 -5.73 -0.71 -13.60
C THR A 86 -7.24 -0.75 -13.35
N TRP A 87 -8.02 -0.34 -14.33
CA TRP A 87 -9.45 -0.64 -14.37
C TRP A 87 -9.75 -1.67 -15.45
N ILE A 88 -10.88 -2.35 -15.29
CA ILE A 88 -11.42 -3.37 -16.19
C ILE A 88 -12.89 -3.03 -16.42
N GLY A 89 -13.32 -2.98 -17.67
CA GLY A 89 -14.71 -2.70 -18.02
C GLY A 89 -14.83 -1.83 -19.27
N ASP A 90 -15.79 -0.91 -19.22
CA ASP A 90 -16.24 -0.02 -20.29
C ASP A 90 -15.12 0.73 -21.07
N ASP A 91 -15.21 0.69 -22.40
CA ASP A 91 -14.31 1.40 -23.33
C ASP A 91 -14.45 2.93 -23.27
N ALA A 92 -15.51 3.45 -22.64
CA ALA A 92 -15.69 4.88 -22.41
C ALA A 92 -14.64 5.48 -21.44
N ALA A 93 -13.90 4.64 -20.72
CA ALA A 93 -12.83 5.07 -19.85
C ALA A 93 -11.48 5.14 -20.58
N PRO A 94 -10.61 6.12 -20.25
CA PRO A 94 -9.27 6.19 -20.81
C PRO A 94 -8.46 4.90 -20.62
N VAL A 95 -7.47 4.62 -21.45
CA VAL A 95 -6.51 3.55 -21.12
C VAL A 95 -5.60 4.02 -19.98
N VAL A 96 -5.36 3.18 -18.98
CA VAL A 96 -4.48 3.48 -17.84
C VAL A 96 -3.09 2.93 -18.11
N LYS A 97 -2.09 3.81 -18.03
CA LYS A 97 -0.69 3.42 -18.11
C LYS A 97 -0.27 2.67 -16.85
N PRO A 98 0.35 1.48 -16.95
CA PRO A 98 0.82 0.73 -15.78
C PRO A 98 1.81 1.56 -14.92
N TRP A 99 2.85 2.12 -15.57
CA TRP A 99 3.85 2.92 -14.86
C TRP A 99 3.34 4.31 -14.46
N GLY A 100 3.27 4.55 -13.15
CA GLY A 100 2.76 5.79 -12.54
C GLY A 100 1.34 5.67 -11.96
N SER A 101 0.69 4.53 -12.18
CA SER A 101 -0.60 4.15 -11.59
C SER A 101 -0.43 3.41 -10.26
N TRP A 102 0.50 3.90 -9.44
CA TRP A 102 0.95 3.26 -8.19
C TRP A 102 -0.17 2.98 -7.19
N ASN A 103 -0.07 1.88 -6.45
CA ASN A 103 -0.97 1.50 -5.36
C ASN A 103 -0.19 1.24 -4.07
N PRO A 104 0.35 2.28 -3.41
CA PRO A 104 0.90 2.07 -2.09
C PRO A 104 -0.23 1.87 -1.07
N ALA A 105 -0.04 0.99 -0.10
CA ALA A 105 -0.90 0.90 1.07
C ALA A 105 -0.10 0.60 2.34
N ILE A 106 -0.49 1.20 3.45
CA ILE A 106 0.08 0.92 4.77
C ILE A 106 -0.99 0.18 5.56
N ASN A 107 -0.68 -1.03 6.03
CA ASN A 107 -1.62 -1.86 6.75
C ASN A 107 -1.05 -2.31 8.09
N TYR A 108 -1.84 -2.15 9.15
CA TYR A 108 -1.65 -2.86 10.41
C TYR A 108 -2.44 -4.16 10.36
N HIS A 109 -1.74 -5.28 10.50
CA HIS A 109 -2.34 -6.60 10.42
C HIS A 109 -2.25 -7.35 11.76
N TYR A 110 -3.21 -8.24 11.96
CA TYR A 110 -3.25 -9.25 13.01
C TYR A 110 -3.49 -10.61 12.37
N THR A 111 -2.59 -11.55 12.60
CA THR A 111 -2.67 -12.92 12.10
C THR A 111 -2.99 -13.85 13.27
N TYR A 112 -4.11 -14.55 13.19
CA TYR A 112 -4.48 -15.63 14.09
C TYR A 112 -4.11 -16.99 13.49
N LYS A 113 -3.46 -17.87 14.25
CA LYS A 113 -2.93 -19.18 13.79
C LYS A 113 -3.54 -20.33 14.60
N PRO A 114 -4.78 -20.76 14.30
CA PRO A 114 -5.42 -21.83 15.05
C PRO A 114 -4.82 -23.22 14.76
N SER A 115 -4.13 -23.40 13.62
CA SER A 115 -3.39 -24.62 13.29
C SER A 115 -2.07 -24.29 12.58
N LYS A 116 -1.23 -25.31 12.36
CA LYS A 116 0.06 -25.16 11.68
C LYS A 116 -0.07 -24.74 10.21
N ASN A 117 -1.15 -25.16 9.55
CA ASN A 117 -1.35 -25.01 8.11
C ASN A 117 -2.44 -23.99 7.75
N PHE A 118 -3.04 -23.34 8.75
CA PHE A 118 -4.09 -22.37 8.54
C PHE A 118 -3.88 -21.14 9.43
N ASN A 119 -4.07 -19.99 8.81
CA ASN A 119 -3.97 -18.67 9.40
C ASN A 119 -5.13 -17.80 8.94
N LEU A 120 -5.59 -16.91 9.81
CA LEU A 120 -6.58 -15.89 9.50
C LEU A 120 -5.92 -14.53 9.70
N LYS A 121 -5.64 -13.83 8.60
CA LYS A 121 -5.08 -12.49 8.63
C LYS A 121 -6.18 -11.46 8.52
N SER A 122 -6.29 -10.58 9.51
CA SER A 122 -7.12 -9.39 9.47
C SER A 122 -6.22 -8.17 9.35
N ALA A 123 -6.56 -7.18 8.53
CA ALA A 123 -5.79 -5.94 8.50
C ALA A 123 -6.66 -4.70 8.33
N ILE A 124 -6.27 -3.63 9.02
CA ILE A 124 -6.78 -2.28 8.81
C ILE A 124 -5.67 -1.43 8.20
N GLY A 125 -6.00 -0.55 7.26
CA GLY A 125 -4.96 0.21 6.58
C GLY A 125 -5.46 1.36 5.75
N VAL A 126 -4.54 2.08 5.15
CA VAL A 126 -4.82 3.15 4.19
C VAL A 126 -4.12 2.84 2.88
N SER A 127 -4.83 3.01 1.76
CA SER A 127 -4.31 2.78 0.42
C SER A 127 -4.55 4.00 -0.47
N TRP A 128 -3.68 4.18 -1.47
CA TRP A 128 -3.80 5.23 -2.47
C TRP A 128 -3.90 4.62 -3.86
N TYR A 129 -5.06 4.79 -4.47
CA TYR A 129 -5.33 4.43 -5.85
C TYR A 129 -4.93 5.58 -6.76
N ASN A 130 -4.27 5.23 -7.84
CA ASN A 130 -3.73 6.16 -8.80
C ASN A 130 -3.95 5.56 -10.19
N PHE A 131 -4.67 6.28 -11.05
CA PHE A 131 -4.95 5.89 -12.41
C PHE A 131 -4.38 6.96 -13.33
N LYS A 132 -3.18 6.71 -13.87
CA LYS A 132 -2.52 7.62 -14.80
C LYS A 132 -2.94 7.26 -16.22
N PHE A 133 -3.44 8.22 -16.97
CA PHE A 133 -3.90 7.96 -18.33
C PHE A 133 -2.73 7.80 -19.29
N GLU A 134 -2.92 6.94 -20.28
CA GLU A 134 -1.99 6.73 -21.38
C GLU A 134 -1.94 7.96 -22.28
N ASP A 135 -3.12 8.44 -22.69
CA ASP A 135 -3.26 9.77 -23.28
C ASP A 135 -3.05 10.84 -22.21
N ARG A 136 -2.06 11.70 -22.45
CA ARG A 136 -1.64 12.74 -21.52
C ARG A 136 -2.38 14.05 -21.72
N ASN A 137 -3.03 14.24 -22.88
CA ASN A 137 -3.81 15.42 -23.22
C ASN A 137 -5.25 15.34 -22.70
N LEU A 138 -5.72 14.12 -22.42
CA LEU A 138 -7.05 13.88 -21.90
C LEU A 138 -7.13 14.26 -20.40
N GLN A 139 -7.94 15.25 -20.07
CA GLN A 139 -8.17 15.75 -18.74
C GLN A 139 -9.46 15.15 -18.15
N ALA A 140 -9.39 14.64 -16.92
CA ALA A 140 -10.58 14.28 -16.17
C ALA A 140 -11.17 15.51 -15.48
N LEU A 141 -12.42 15.83 -15.79
CA LEU A 141 -13.14 16.99 -15.28
C LEU A 141 -14.45 16.57 -14.62
N ARG A 142 -14.89 17.39 -13.66
CA ARG A 142 -16.23 17.27 -13.07
C ARG A 142 -17.14 18.25 -13.81
N SER A 143 -18.10 17.75 -14.57
CA SER A 143 -19.02 18.57 -15.36
C SER A 143 -20.44 18.08 -15.15
N ASN A 144 -21.39 18.99 -14.92
CA ASN A 144 -22.82 18.67 -14.75
C ASN A 144 -23.13 17.54 -13.75
N GLY A 145 -22.31 17.44 -12.70
CA GLY A 145 -22.47 16.43 -11.67
C GLY A 145 -22.05 15.03 -12.10
N SER A 146 -21.27 14.85 -13.17
CA SER A 146 -20.63 13.59 -13.57
C SER A 146 -19.15 13.80 -13.95
N LEU A 147 -18.43 12.70 -14.11
CA LEU A 147 -17.06 12.66 -14.61
C LEU A 147 -17.08 12.67 -16.14
N VAL A 148 -16.33 13.59 -16.73
CA VAL A 148 -16.09 13.66 -18.17
C VAL A 148 -14.59 13.63 -18.44
N PHE A 149 -14.21 13.08 -19.59
CA PHE A 149 -12.84 13.05 -20.07
C PHE A 149 -12.78 13.85 -21.36
N GLU A 150 -12.04 14.96 -21.34
CA GLU A 150 -12.00 15.91 -22.44
C GLU A 150 -10.56 16.23 -22.80
N GLU A 151 -10.27 16.45 -24.09
CA GLU A 151 -8.97 16.96 -24.49
C GLU A 151 -8.79 18.39 -23.98
N HIS A 152 -7.64 18.67 -23.40
CA HIS A 152 -7.36 20.01 -22.92
C HIS A 152 -7.20 20.98 -24.11
N PRO A 153 -7.91 22.14 -24.13
CA PRO A 153 -8.06 22.98 -25.33
C PRO A 153 -6.76 23.64 -25.82
N SER A 154 -5.70 23.67 -25.01
CA SER A 154 -4.43 24.30 -25.40
C SER A 154 -3.23 23.68 -24.71
N GLY A 155 -2.06 23.78 -25.34
CA GLY A 155 -0.82 23.24 -24.81
C GLY A 155 -0.66 21.74 -25.00
N THR A 156 0.41 21.18 -24.42
CA THR A 156 0.72 19.75 -24.51
C THR A 156 0.68 19.10 -23.14
N GLY A 157 -0.25 18.18 -22.97
CA GLY A 157 -0.40 17.35 -21.79
C GLY A 157 0.84 16.48 -21.54
N THR A 158 1.33 16.53 -20.30
CA THR A 158 2.51 15.76 -19.85
C THR A 158 2.12 14.70 -18.83
N LYS A 159 1.02 14.90 -18.10
CA LYS A 159 0.50 13.95 -17.11
C LYS A 159 -0.97 14.23 -16.84
N SER A 160 -1.80 13.22 -17.05
CA SER A 160 -3.18 13.20 -16.58
C SER A 160 -3.42 12.00 -15.68
N LYS A 161 -4.16 12.20 -14.59
CA LYS A 161 -4.33 11.18 -13.54
C LYS A 161 -5.53 11.46 -12.64
N ILE A 162 -6.27 10.41 -12.31
CA ILE A 162 -7.21 10.39 -11.17
C ILE A 162 -6.53 9.69 -9.99
N SER A 163 -6.82 10.13 -8.77
CA SER A 163 -6.35 9.48 -7.56
C SER A 163 -7.44 9.47 -6.50
N ALA A 164 -7.47 8.42 -5.69
CA ALA A 164 -8.37 8.28 -4.56
C ALA A 164 -7.64 7.57 -3.40
N SER A 165 -7.99 7.89 -2.17
CA SER A 165 -7.45 7.21 -0.98
C SER A 165 -8.59 6.55 -0.20
N TYR A 166 -8.30 5.39 0.39
CA TYR A 166 -9.28 4.58 1.11
C TYR A 166 -8.70 4.07 2.42
N ALA A 167 -9.51 4.11 3.48
CA ALA A 167 -9.31 3.30 4.67
C ALA A 167 -9.90 1.92 4.41
N ASN A 168 -9.15 0.86 4.67
CA ASN A 168 -9.51 -0.51 4.32
C ASN A 168 -9.60 -1.39 5.56
N LEU A 169 -10.46 -2.40 5.45
CA LEU A 169 -10.52 -3.56 6.32
C LEU A 169 -10.45 -4.81 5.44
N THR A 170 -9.56 -5.74 5.78
CA THR A 170 -9.34 -6.99 5.05
C THR A 170 -9.45 -8.17 6.00
N LEU A 171 -9.96 -9.30 5.51
CA LEU A 171 -9.98 -10.57 6.21
C LEU A 171 -9.58 -11.67 5.22
N ILE A 172 -8.47 -12.36 5.47
CA ILE A 172 -7.85 -13.30 4.55
C ILE A 172 -7.59 -14.62 5.29
N PRO A 173 -8.46 -15.62 5.13
CA PRO A 173 -8.10 -16.99 5.46
C PRO A 173 -7.01 -17.45 4.49
N THR A 174 -5.94 -18.01 5.07
CA THR A 174 -4.74 -18.44 4.36
C THR A 174 -4.45 -19.88 4.74
N VAL A 175 -4.05 -20.66 3.75
CA VAL A 175 -3.51 -22.01 3.91
C VAL A 175 -2.02 -21.98 3.58
N GLN A 176 -1.23 -22.70 4.37
CA GLN A 176 0.22 -22.73 4.21
C GLN A 176 0.76 -24.16 4.28
N THR A 177 1.85 -24.41 3.56
CA THR A 177 2.57 -25.68 3.61
C THR A 177 3.17 -25.92 5.00
N SER A 178 3.42 -27.18 5.35
CA SER A 178 3.94 -27.55 6.68
C SER A 178 5.34 -27.02 6.97
N ASN A 179 6.11 -26.66 5.93
CA ASN A 179 7.39 -25.97 6.05
C ASN A 179 7.25 -24.43 6.04
N GLY A 180 6.05 -23.88 5.80
CA GLY A 180 5.79 -22.44 5.77
C GLY A 180 6.27 -21.71 4.53
N ASN A 181 6.96 -22.38 3.60
CA ASN A 181 7.58 -21.75 2.43
C ASN A 181 6.58 -21.32 1.36
N PHE A 182 5.38 -21.86 1.37
CA PHE A 182 4.32 -21.47 0.44
C PHE A 182 3.03 -21.22 1.21
N SER A 183 2.36 -20.13 0.89
CA SER A 183 1.00 -19.88 1.38
C SER A 183 0.12 -19.27 0.31
N PHE A 184 -1.17 -19.57 0.40
CA PHE A 184 -2.20 -18.99 -0.45
C PHE A 184 -3.37 -18.57 0.42
N GLY A 185 -3.80 -17.32 0.28
CA GLY A 185 -4.94 -16.77 0.99
C GLY A 185 -5.87 -16.04 0.04
N VAL A 186 -7.17 -16.12 0.33
CA VAL A 186 -8.19 -15.37 -0.41
C VAL A 186 -9.30 -14.99 0.53
N GLY A 187 -9.71 -13.73 0.51
CA GLY A 187 -10.79 -13.28 1.36
C GLY A 187 -11.32 -11.89 1.03
N PRO A 188 -12.41 -11.48 1.69
CA PRO A 188 -13.06 -10.22 1.42
C PRO A 188 -12.24 -9.03 1.93
N TYR A 189 -12.47 -7.89 1.30
CA TYR A 189 -12.11 -6.61 1.86
C TYR A 189 -13.20 -5.57 1.61
N ALA A 190 -13.21 -4.54 2.45
CA ALA A 190 -14.04 -3.35 2.30
C ALA A 190 -13.19 -2.10 2.51
N GLY A 191 -13.61 -0.99 1.91
CA GLY A 191 -12.91 0.28 2.06
C GLY A 191 -13.83 1.49 2.00
N TYR A 192 -13.49 2.51 2.76
CA TYR A 192 -14.20 3.79 2.80
C TYR A 192 -13.28 4.92 2.30
N ARG A 193 -13.79 5.73 1.38
CA ARG A 193 -13.01 6.77 0.70
C ARG A 193 -12.68 7.91 1.66
N LEU A 194 -11.39 8.20 1.76
CA LEU A 194 -10.85 9.32 2.55
C LEU A 194 -10.69 10.59 1.72
N GLY A 195 -10.46 10.44 0.41
CA GLY A 195 -10.28 11.56 -0.48
C GLY A 195 -10.05 11.15 -1.92
N GLY A 196 -9.85 12.14 -2.77
CA GLY A 196 -9.47 11.94 -4.16
C GLY A 196 -9.37 13.26 -4.92
N ARG A 197 -8.68 13.19 -6.06
CA ARG A 197 -8.42 14.36 -6.90
C ARG A 197 -8.10 13.94 -8.33
N GLY A 198 -8.43 14.82 -9.27
CA GLY A 198 -7.87 14.83 -10.61
C GLY A 198 -6.59 15.66 -10.61
N LYS A 199 -5.60 15.25 -11.38
CA LYS A 199 -4.38 16.01 -11.62
C LYS A 199 -4.06 16.02 -13.10
N PHE A 200 -3.94 17.22 -13.63
CA PHE A 200 -3.52 17.47 -15.00
C PHE A 200 -2.28 18.35 -15.01
N VAL A 201 -1.34 18.08 -15.90
CA VAL A 201 -0.08 18.82 -16.03
C VAL A 201 0.21 18.98 -17.51
N TYR A 202 0.38 20.21 -17.95
CA TYR A 202 0.63 20.54 -19.36
C TYR A 202 1.76 21.56 -19.48
N ARG A 203 2.25 21.73 -20.70
CA ARG A 203 3.05 22.88 -21.11
C ARG A 203 2.15 23.83 -21.88
N ASP A 204 2.13 25.11 -21.48
CA ASP A 204 1.40 26.15 -22.19
C ASP A 204 2.07 26.48 -23.55
N THR A 205 1.46 27.39 -24.31
CA THR A 205 1.97 27.86 -25.62
C THR A 205 3.32 28.56 -25.51
N SER A 206 3.68 29.06 -24.32
CA SER A 206 4.97 29.68 -24.00
C SER A 206 6.01 28.65 -23.53
N GLY A 207 5.65 27.37 -23.46
CA GLY A 207 6.52 26.26 -23.02
C GLY A 207 6.61 26.09 -21.50
N ASN A 208 5.96 26.94 -20.71
CA ASN A 208 5.98 26.88 -19.26
C ASN A 208 5.10 25.74 -18.75
N ARG A 209 5.52 25.13 -17.64
CA ARG A 209 4.82 23.98 -17.07
C ARG A 209 3.74 24.43 -16.08
N ALA A 210 2.49 24.16 -16.41
CA ALA A 210 1.34 24.39 -15.53
C ALA A 210 0.83 23.08 -14.90
N LYS A 211 0.14 23.19 -13.75
CA LYS A 211 -0.48 22.07 -13.04
C LYS A 211 -1.88 22.48 -12.60
N GLU A 212 -2.85 21.67 -12.95
CA GLU A 212 -4.24 21.82 -12.54
C GLU A 212 -4.65 20.65 -11.65
N PHE A 213 -5.44 20.96 -10.63
CA PHE A 213 -5.99 19.97 -9.73
C PHE A 213 -7.50 20.13 -9.66
N GLN A 214 -8.21 19.03 -9.89
CA GLN A 214 -9.65 18.95 -9.73
C GLN A 214 -9.95 18.33 -8.37
N MET A 215 -10.38 19.17 -7.43
CA MET A 215 -10.72 18.73 -6.07
C MET A 215 -12.14 18.15 -6.02
N GLY A 216 -12.40 17.36 -4.98
CA GLY A 216 -13.72 16.73 -4.78
C GLY A 216 -13.84 15.32 -5.34
N ASN A 217 -12.76 14.53 -5.22
CA ASN A 217 -12.81 13.07 -5.27
C ASN A 217 -13.08 12.44 -6.63
N MET A 218 -13.32 13.23 -7.68
CA MET A 218 -13.55 12.76 -9.05
C MET A 218 -14.68 11.72 -9.17
N PHE A 219 -15.69 11.84 -8.30
CA PHE A 219 -16.78 10.87 -8.18
C PHE A 219 -16.31 9.42 -7.94
N ALA A 220 -15.12 9.22 -7.40
CA ALA A 220 -14.69 7.91 -6.94
C ALA A 220 -15.66 7.38 -5.88
N GLU A 221 -15.95 6.09 -5.94
CA GLU A 221 -16.91 5.43 -5.07
C GLU A 221 -16.53 5.61 -3.59
N ASN A 222 -17.53 5.92 -2.75
CA ASN A 222 -17.35 6.16 -1.32
C ASN A 222 -17.11 4.87 -0.56
N PHE A 223 -17.86 3.81 -0.89
CA PHE A 223 -17.73 2.51 -0.27
C PHE A 223 -17.39 1.46 -1.31
N ARG A 224 -16.23 0.83 -1.17
CA ARG A 224 -15.77 -0.24 -2.05
C ARG A 224 -15.69 -1.56 -1.32
N TYR A 225 -15.91 -2.65 -2.03
CA TYR A 225 -15.72 -3.99 -1.51
C TYR A 225 -15.24 -4.91 -2.61
N GLY A 226 -14.53 -5.95 -2.21
CA GLY A 226 -13.93 -6.85 -3.17
C GLY A 226 -13.28 -8.07 -2.56
N ILE A 227 -12.48 -8.74 -3.37
CA ILE A 227 -11.71 -9.92 -2.99
C ILE A 227 -10.23 -9.56 -3.05
N ARG A 228 -9.50 -9.92 -2.01
CA ARG A 228 -8.04 -9.86 -1.94
C ARG A 228 -7.50 -11.29 -1.95
N ALA A 229 -6.57 -11.57 -2.85
CA ALA A 229 -5.81 -12.80 -2.90
C ALA A 229 -4.33 -12.51 -2.58
N GLU A 230 -3.68 -13.45 -1.90
CA GLU A 230 -2.28 -13.37 -1.53
C GLU A 230 -1.59 -14.71 -1.78
N ILE A 231 -0.43 -14.66 -2.42
CA ILE A 231 0.46 -15.81 -2.62
C ILE A 231 1.78 -15.45 -1.99
N THR A 232 2.24 -16.25 -1.03
CA THR A 232 3.53 -16.08 -0.39
C THR A 232 4.46 -17.21 -0.82
N VAL A 233 5.66 -16.85 -1.24
CA VAL A 233 6.78 -17.77 -1.50
C VAL A 233 7.97 -17.29 -0.68
N ALA A 234 8.39 -18.11 0.29
CA ALA A 234 9.36 -17.74 1.32
C ALA A 234 8.96 -16.42 2.02
N ASP A 235 9.77 -15.38 1.89
CA ASP A 235 9.51 -14.06 2.49
C ASP A 235 8.79 -13.08 1.55
N LEU A 236 8.54 -13.45 0.29
CA LEU A 236 7.91 -12.57 -0.69
C LEU A 236 6.42 -12.88 -0.79
N THR A 237 5.57 -11.87 -0.59
CA THR A 237 4.12 -11.98 -0.76
C THR A 237 3.65 -11.15 -1.93
N PHE A 238 3.06 -11.79 -2.93
CA PHE A 238 2.32 -11.13 -4.00
C PHE A 238 0.86 -10.99 -3.58
N TYR A 239 0.26 -9.82 -3.84
CA TYR A 239 -1.16 -9.58 -3.60
C TYR A 239 -1.87 -9.15 -4.87
N MET A 240 -3.18 -9.43 -4.91
CA MET A 240 -4.11 -8.93 -5.92
C MET A 240 -5.43 -8.57 -5.26
N ASN A 241 -5.98 -7.39 -5.57
CA ASN A 241 -7.31 -6.95 -5.17
C ASN A 241 -8.17 -6.76 -6.41
N TYR A 242 -9.38 -7.30 -6.37
CA TYR A 242 -10.41 -7.05 -7.38
C TYR A 242 -11.64 -6.43 -6.72
N ASP A 243 -12.02 -5.24 -7.15
CA ASP A 243 -13.24 -4.55 -6.70
C ASP A 243 -14.44 -5.20 -7.37
N LEU A 244 -15.43 -5.59 -6.58
CA LEU A 244 -16.67 -6.14 -7.11
C LEU A 244 -17.64 -5.04 -7.56
N ASN A 245 -17.47 -3.83 -7.04
CA ASN A 245 -18.27 -2.67 -7.43
C ASN A 245 -17.50 -1.69 -8.34
N ASN A 246 -18.25 -0.72 -8.88
CA ASN A 246 -17.70 0.27 -9.80
C ASN A 246 -16.73 1.23 -9.09
N THR A 247 -15.72 1.67 -9.84
CA THR A 247 -14.68 2.62 -9.43
C THR A 247 -15.26 4.01 -9.16
N PHE A 248 -16.28 4.38 -9.93
CA PHE A 248 -17.01 5.63 -9.81
C PHE A 248 -18.43 5.37 -9.29
N GLN A 249 -18.96 6.39 -8.62
CA GLN A 249 -20.34 6.41 -8.14
C GLN A 249 -21.35 6.17 -9.29
N GLU A 250 -22.48 5.59 -8.95
CA GLU A 250 -23.53 5.24 -9.90
C GLU A 250 -23.97 6.45 -10.75
N ASN A 251 -23.98 6.29 -12.08
CA ASN A 251 -24.32 7.33 -13.05
C ASN A 251 -23.42 8.59 -12.99
N LYS A 252 -22.22 8.48 -12.39
CA LYS A 252 -21.25 9.58 -12.27
C LYS A 252 -19.97 9.36 -13.05
N GLY A 253 -19.80 8.22 -13.72
CA GLY A 253 -18.64 7.92 -14.56
C GLY A 253 -18.81 6.58 -15.28
N PRO A 254 -17.80 6.14 -16.04
CA PRO A 254 -17.83 4.85 -16.73
C PRO A 254 -17.96 3.67 -15.76
N LYS A 255 -18.59 2.59 -16.22
CA LYS A 255 -18.78 1.37 -15.42
C LYS A 255 -17.53 0.50 -15.48
N LEU A 256 -16.69 0.66 -14.46
CA LEU A 256 -15.37 0.03 -14.39
C LEU A 256 -15.15 -0.57 -13.02
N ASN A 257 -14.61 -1.78 -12.98
CA ASN A 257 -14.06 -2.36 -11.76
C ASN A 257 -12.57 -2.03 -11.66
N THR A 258 -12.05 -1.89 -10.44
CA THR A 258 -10.62 -1.68 -10.22
C THR A 258 -9.93 -3.03 -9.96
N LEU A 259 -8.74 -3.19 -10.54
CA LEU A 259 -7.81 -4.27 -10.24
C LEU A 259 -6.51 -3.64 -9.74
N SER A 260 -6.02 -4.08 -8.58
CA SER A 260 -4.69 -3.70 -8.09
C SER A 260 -3.87 -4.93 -7.72
N PHE A 261 -2.57 -4.88 -7.98
CA PHE A 261 -1.68 -6.00 -7.67
C PHE A 261 -0.24 -5.52 -7.49
N GLY A 262 0.53 -6.29 -6.73
CA GLY A 262 1.89 -5.93 -6.37
C GLY A 262 2.47 -6.85 -5.31
N PHE A 263 3.39 -6.30 -4.50
CA PHE A 263 4.06 -7.03 -3.43
C PHE A 263 3.77 -6.38 -2.08
N VAL A 264 3.73 -7.22 -1.04
CA VAL A 264 3.68 -6.81 0.36
C VAL A 264 5.10 -6.86 0.90
N LEU A 265 5.53 -5.76 1.51
CA LEU A 265 6.82 -5.56 2.17
C LEU A 265 6.68 -5.46 3.68
#